data_AF-A0A451CJT0-F1
#
_entry.id   AF-A0A451CJT0-F1
#
_cell.length_a   1.000
_cell.length_b   1.000
_cell.length_c   1.000
_cell.angle_alpha   90.00
_cell.angle_beta   90.00
_cell.angle_gamma   90.00
#
_symmetry.space_group_name_H-M   'P 1'
#
loop_
_entity.id
_entity.type
_entity.pdbx_description
1 polymer ?
#
loop_
_entity_poly.entity_id
_entity_poly.type
_entity_poly.pdbx_seq_one_letter_code
_entity_poly.pdbx_strand_id
1 'polypeptide(L)'
;MSTEPRQKNKQAGIFFDTNHLGLCSGRAIFFVVGSCFWPKSRNEAPLPQQKDTPGRFASNVSPESLARLRSIQEKPMSEELCPHCNCLIPSHCDRCPHCGLPSRFPNVQAASDEEERNELEDRYRQAMQSADPRNRRAIQRFEETVAQKSRATITRPATEAFRLAASENELYGSFYELVKANVRLPSGNHWDVARETVDSLLFNYYKEHIRFAALSLNGRGLDNYGECHFVLKDRMIAHRATVFEENSIVFMDRHEVVVTKGPPRGYRATWPERGRLAVAKLARRVKEKDGPAEQQALGDFYQRIYQLACLYRPASALQ
;
A
#
# COMPACT_ATOMS: atom_id res chain seq x y z
N MET A 1 -40.58 58.38 22.12
CA MET A 1 -39.61 58.22 21.02
C MET A 1 -38.43 57.43 21.56
N SER A 2 -38.05 56.39 20.82
CA SER A 2 -37.35 55.17 21.26
C SER A 2 -35.99 55.36 21.95
N THR A 3 -35.79 54.54 22.97
CA THR A 3 -34.52 54.22 23.63
C THR A 3 -33.93 52.93 23.05
N GLU A 4 -32.68 52.95 22.60
CA GLU A 4 -31.85 51.75 22.43
C GLU A 4 -30.41 52.02 22.91
N PRO A 5 -29.85 51.17 23.79
CA PRO A 5 -28.44 51.18 24.14
C PRO A 5 -27.64 50.04 23.46
N ARG A 6 -26.36 50.37 23.19
CA ARG A 6 -25.26 49.50 22.72
C ARG A 6 -25.21 48.11 23.37
N GLN A 7 -25.20 47.07 22.52
CA GLN A 7 -24.87 45.69 22.90
C GLN A 7 -23.37 45.50 23.18
N LYS A 8 -23.08 44.80 24.27
CA LYS A 8 -21.78 44.26 24.66
C LYS A 8 -21.63 42.84 24.09
N ASN A 9 -20.51 42.57 23.41
CA ASN A 9 -20.13 41.24 22.96
C ASN A 9 -19.69 40.37 24.15
N LYS A 10 -20.34 39.21 24.31
CA LYS A 10 -20.01 38.19 25.31
C LYS A 10 -18.98 37.22 24.73
N GLN A 11 -17.94 36.97 25.53
CA GLN A 11 -17.08 35.79 25.41
C GLN A 11 -17.85 34.55 25.89
N ALA A 12 -17.74 33.45 25.13
CA ALA A 12 -17.99 32.07 25.55
C ALA A 12 -16.88 31.25 24.88
N GLY A 13 -16.04 30.45 25.53
CA GLY A 13 -16.26 29.65 26.73
C GLY A 13 -16.64 28.24 26.30
N ILE A 14 -15.68 27.45 25.80
CA ILE A 14 -15.90 26.02 25.48
C ILE A 14 -15.33 25.19 26.62
N PHE A 15 -16.25 24.58 27.36
CA PHE A 15 -16.02 23.57 28.40
C PHE A 15 -15.90 22.18 27.73
N PHE A 16 -14.92 21.39 28.14
CA PHE A 16 -14.89 19.95 27.86
C PHE A 16 -15.51 19.21 29.06
N ASP A 17 -16.60 18.50 28.81
CA ASP A 17 -17.26 17.65 29.79
C ASP A 17 -16.74 16.21 29.64
N THR A 18 -16.03 15.75 30.66
CA THR A 18 -15.62 14.35 30.85
C THR A 18 -16.57 13.75 31.86
N ASN A 19 -17.46 12.83 31.45
CA ASN A 19 -17.93 11.70 32.26
C ASN A 19 -19.04 10.92 31.52
N HIS A 20 -18.73 9.72 31.03
CA HIS A 20 -19.60 8.55 31.22
C HIS A 20 -18.81 7.26 30.93
N LEU A 21 -18.32 6.65 32.01
CA LEU A 21 -17.95 5.24 32.07
C LEU A 21 -19.22 4.40 32.26
N GLY A 22 -19.32 3.30 31.52
CA GLY A 22 -20.31 2.23 31.70
C GLY A 22 -19.69 0.90 31.29
N LEU A 23 -19.45 0.05 32.30
CA LEU A 23 -18.59 -1.13 32.36
C LEU A 23 -19.22 -2.44 31.82
N CYS A 24 -18.33 -3.47 31.78
CA CYS A 24 -18.54 -4.94 31.79
C CYS A 24 -18.65 -5.60 30.40
N SER A 25 -17.97 -6.70 30.06
CA SER A 25 -17.13 -7.72 30.73
C SER A 25 -16.59 -8.63 29.59
N GLY A 26 -15.52 -9.41 29.63
CA GLY A 26 -14.55 -9.82 30.64
C GLY A 26 -13.56 -10.81 30.02
N ARG A 27 -12.55 -11.20 30.83
CA ARG A 27 -11.47 -12.21 30.62
C ARG A 27 -10.42 -11.86 29.55
N ALA A 28 -9.12 -12.14 29.68
CA ALA A 28 -8.18 -12.43 30.77
C ALA A 28 -6.79 -12.35 30.08
N ILE A 29 -5.91 -11.43 30.50
CA ILE A 29 -4.57 -11.69 31.09
C ILE A 29 -3.63 -12.56 30.23
N PHE A 30 -2.55 -11.96 29.73
CA PHE A 30 -1.18 -12.35 30.10
C PHE A 30 -0.29 -11.10 30.17
N PHE A 31 0.34 -10.89 31.33
CA PHE A 31 1.44 -9.96 31.54
C PHE A 31 2.75 -10.64 31.16
N VAL A 32 3.68 -9.88 30.56
CA VAL A 32 5.10 -9.99 30.91
C VAL A 32 5.61 -8.57 31.16
N VAL A 33 5.83 -8.28 32.45
CA VAL A 33 6.60 -7.15 32.93
C VAL A 33 8.06 -7.57 32.87
N GLY A 34 8.91 -6.71 32.31
CA GLY A 34 10.35 -6.91 32.26
C GLY A 34 11.08 -5.58 32.20
N SER A 35 11.00 -4.79 33.27
CA SER A 35 12.00 -3.77 33.56
C SER A 35 13.15 -4.43 34.31
N CYS A 36 14.38 -4.29 33.81
CA CYS A 36 15.63 -4.17 34.58
C CYS A 36 16.81 -4.08 33.58
N PHE A 37 17.52 -2.97 33.54
CA PHE A 37 18.70 -2.69 34.39
C PHE A 37 19.98 -3.27 33.78
N TRP A 38 20.81 -2.38 33.26
CA TRP A 38 22.19 -2.61 32.81
C TRP A 38 23.07 -3.06 33.99
N PRO A 39 23.89 -4.11 33.86
CA PRO A 39 25.07 -4.25 34.69
C PRO A 39 26.38 -4.27 33.87
N LYS A 40 27.37 -3.65 34.51
CA LYS A 40 28.79 -3.56 34.18
C LYS A 40 29.44 -4.86 33.68
N SER A 41 30.26 -4.69 32.65
CA SER A 41 31.54 -5.35 32.36
C SER A 41 32.00 -6.46 33.32
N ARG A 42 32.13 -7.69 32.81
CA ARG A 42 33.14 -8.66 33.25
C ARG A 42 33.62 -9.54 32.09
N ASN A 43 34.93 -9.46 31.88
CA ASN A 43 35.87 -10.47 31.41
C ASN A 43 35.49 -11.30 30.18
N GLU A 44 36.04 -10.86 29.05
CA GLU A 44 36.26 -11.64 27.84
C GLU A 44 37.04 -12.93 28.17
N ALA A 45 36.43 -14.07 27.90
CA ALA A 45 37.16 -15.33 27.75
C ALA A 45 37.75 -15.37 26.33
N PRO A 46 39.00 -15.83 26.15
CA PRO A 46 39.60 -15.87 24.83
C PRO A 46 38.87 -16.90 23.94
N LEU A 47 38.46 -16.45 22.76
CA LEU A 47 37.92 -17.30 21.70
C LEU A 47 38.95 -18.39 21.34
N PRO A 48 38.51 -19.63 21.07
CA PRO A 48 39.41 -20.68 20.62
C PRO A 48 40.02 -20.28 19.28
N GLN A 49 41.36 -20.31 19.21
CA GLN A 49 42.13 -20.09 17.98
C GLN A 49 41.67 -21.07 16.90
N GLN A 50 40.96 -20.52 15.92
CA GLN A 50 40.57 -21.24 14.72
C GLN A 50 41.83 -21.39 13.86
N LYS A 51 42.33 -22.63 13.75
CA LYS A 51 43.47 -22.94 12.89
C LYS A 51 43.04 -22.77 11.43
N ASP A 52 43.58 -21.75 10.79
CA ASP A 52 43.45 -21.54 9.34
C ASP A 52 43.92 -22.78 8.60
N THR A 53 42.96 -23.51 8.03
CA THR A 53 43.24 -24.59 7.08
C THR A 53 43.08 -24.01 5.68
N PRO A 54 44.11 -24.02 4.82
CA PRO A 54 44.01 -23.42 3.51
C PRO A 54 43.15 -24.30 2.58
N GLY A 55 42.11 -23.68 2.03
CA GLY A 55 41.59 -23.97 0.68
C GLY A 55 41.00 -25.36 0.42
N ARG A 56 39.68 -25.50 0.66
CA ARG A 56 38.80 -26.38 -0.13
C ARG A 56 37.41 -25.76 -0.29
N PHE A 57 37.34 -24.59 -0.93
CA PHE A 57 36.11 -24.14 -1.58
C PHE A 57 36.17 -24.54 -3.06
N ALA A 58 36.01 -25.83 -3.33
CA ALA A 58 35.77 -26.35 -4.67
C ALA A 58 34.49 -27.20 -4.62
N SER A 59 33.38 -26.51 -4.92
CA SER A 59 32.27 -26.99 -5.75
C SER A 59 31.92 -28.48 -5.68
N ASN A 60 31.15 -28.87 -4.65
CA ASN A 60 30.26 -30.04 -4.73
C ASN A 60 28.81 -29.56 -4.80
N VAL A 61 28.48 -28.72 -5.80
CA VAL A 61 27.08 -28.50 -6.16
C VAL A 61 26.70 -29.69 -7.04
N SER A 62 25.79 -30.55 -6.56
CA SER A 62 25.42 -31.75 -7.31
C SER A 62 24.86 -31.37 -8.69
N PRO A 63 25.04 -32.22 -9.72
CA PRO A 63 24.42 -32.01 -11.03
C PRO A 63 22.91 -31.79 -10.94
N GLU A 64 22.23 -32.42 -9.97
CA GLU A 64 20.81 -32.19 -9.68
C GLU A 64 20.52 -30.81 -9.06
N SER A 65 21.41 -30.29 -8.21
CA SER A 65 21.29 -28.94 -7.65
C SER A 65 21.54 -27.88 -8.72
N LEU A 66 22.49 -28.12 -9.61
CA LEU A 66 22.71 -27.30 -10.81
C LEU A 66 21.54 -27.42 -11.80
N ALA A 67 20.95 -28.60 -11.96
CA ALA A 67 19.77 -28.81 -12.81
C ALA A 67 18.53 -28.13 -12.21
N ARG A 68 18.33 -28.14 -10.89
CA ARG A 68 17.28 -27.37 -10.19
C ARG A 68 17.48 -25.87 -10.31
N LEU A 69 18.72 -25.38 -10.17
CA LEU A 69 19.05 -23.97 -10.38
C LEU A 69 18.86 -23.55 -11.85
N ARG A 70 19.13 -24.44 -12.80
CA ARG A 70 18.90 -24.21 -14.24
C ARG A 70 17.43 -24.37 -14.65
N SER A 71 16.64 -25.16 -13.92
CA SER A 71 15.19 -25.31 -14.15
C SER A 71 14.37 -24.19 -13.51
N ILE A 72 14.97 -23.37 -12.63
CA ILE A 72 14.55 -21.98 -12.44
C ILE A 72 14.98 -21.21 -13.70
N GLN A 73 14.49 -21.65 -14.86
CA GLN A 73 14.46 -20.78 -16.03
C GLN A 73 13.41 -19.74 -15.67
N GLU A 74 13.89 -18.67 -15.06
CA GLU A 74 13.16 -17.45 -14.83
C GLU A 74 12.47 -17.11 -16.14
N LYS A 75 11.13 -17.13 -16.14
CA LYS A 75 10.38 -16.53 -17.22
C LYS A 75 10.92 -15.10 -17.32
N PRO A 76 11.50 -14.68 -18.46
CA PRO A 76 12.11 -13.36 -18.55
C PRO A 76 11.04 -12.36 -18.14
N MET A 77 11.37 -11.55 -17.13
CA MET A 77 10.57 -10.39 -16.75
C MET A 77 10.20 -9.66 -18.03
N SER A 78 8.92 -9.36 -18.24
CA SER A 78 8.46 -8.75 -19.49
C SER A 78 9.33 -7.55 -19.88
N GLU A 79 9.94 -7.60 -21.06
CA GLU A 79 10.83 -6.55 -21.56
C GLU A 79 10.08 -5.75 -22.62
N GLU A 80 9.97 -4.44 -22.44
CA GLU A 80 9.35 -3.54 -23.42
C GLU A 80 10.43 -2.77 -24.18
N LEU A 81 10.19 -2.49 -25.46
CA LEU A 81 11.08 -1.66 -26.26
C LEU A 81 10.88 -0.18 -25.94
N CYS A 82 11.98 0.56 -25.80
CA CYS A 82 11.96 2.01 -25.68
C CYS A 82 11.35 2.62 -26.95
N PRO A 83 10.31 3.47 -26.85
CA PRO A 83 9.69 4.08 -28.03
C PRO A 83 10.62 5.05 -28.78
N HIS A 84 11.73 5.47 -28.17
CA HIS A 84 12.68 6.40 -28.77
C HIS A 84 13.90 5.70 -29.36
N CYS A 85 14.62 4.89 -28.58
CA CYS A 85 15.87 4.26 -29.04
C CYS A 85 15.72 2.78 -29.44
N ASN A 86 14.52 2.20 -29.30
CA ASN A 86 14.19 0.81 -29.62
C ASN A 86 15.07 -0.25 -28.90
N CYS A 87 15.69 0.13 -27.78
CA CYS A 87 16.40 -0.81 -26.91
C CYS A 87 15.44 -1.38 -25.85
N LEU A 88 15.73 -2.59 -25.39
CA LEU A 88 14.95 -3.24 -24.33
C LEU A 88 15.08 -2.46 -23.02
N ILE A 89 13.95 -2.27 -22.35
CA ILE A 89 13.86 -1.67 -21.02
C ILE A 89 13.42 -2.79 -20.05
N PRO A 90 14.24 -3.13 -19.05
CA PRO A 90 13.82 -4.03 -17.99
C PRO A 90 12.57 -3.50 -17.27
N SER A 91 11.60 -4.35 -16.94
CA SER A 91 10.30 -3.92 -16.36
C SER A 91 10.37 -3.22 -15.01
N HIS A 92 11.51 -3.27 -14.32
CA HIS A 92 11.71 -2.55 -13.06
C HIS A 92 12.26 -1.13 -13.26
N CYS A 93 12.72 -0.78 -14.46
CA CYS A 93 13.29 0.52 -14.76
C CYS A 93 12.19 1.54 -15.09
N ASP A 94 12.24 2.70 -14.44
CA ASP A 94 11.38 3.87 -14.67
C ASP A 94 11.90 4.79 -15.80
N ARG A 95 13.11 4.50 -16.30
CA ARG A 95 13.79 5.20 -17.39
C ARG A 95 14.52 4.19 -18.26
N CYS A 96 14.65 4.50 -19.55
CA CYS A 96 15.49 3.72 -20.44
C CYS A 96 16.96 3.83 -20.01
N PRO A 97 17.67 2.73 -19.75
CA PRO A 97 19.09 2.78 -19.36
C PRO A 97 20.01 3.25 -20.49
N HIS A 98 19.54 3.23 -21.73
CA HIS A 98 20.33 3.64 -22.91
C HIS A 98 20.22 5.13 -23.22
N CYS A 99 19.01 5.69 -23.17
CA CYS A 99 18.77 7.10 -23.55
C CYS A 99 18.29 8.00 -22.41
N GLY A 100 18.01 7.45 -21.22
CA GLY A 100 17.58 8.21 -20.04
C GLY A 100 16.15 8.76 -20.08
N LEU A 101 15.43 8.57 -21.20
CA LEU A 101 14.04 8.99 -21.34
C LEU A 101 13.13 8.16 -20.41
N PRO A 102 12.05 8.76 -19.86
CA PRO A 102 11.10 8.04 -19.03
C PRO A 102 10.52 6.82 -19.76
N SER A 103 10.44 5.69 -19.05
CA SER A 103 9.74 4.50 -19.50
C SER A 103 8.30 4.49 -18.95
N ARG A 104 7.58 3.37 -19.11
CA ARG A 104 6.33 3.14 -18.40
C ARG A 104 6.60 2.90 -16.92
N PHE A 105 5.60 3.13 -16.08
CA PHE A 105 5.71 2.93 -14.64
C PHE A 105 5.81 1.43 -14.30
N PRO A 106 6.86 0.97 -13.60
CA PRO A 106 7.07 -0.46 -13.29
C PRO A 106 5.88 -1.15 -12.62
N ASN A 107 5.19 -0.45 -11.71
CA ASN A 107 4.00 -0.97 -11.06
C ASN A 107 2.85 -1.17 -12.05
N VAL A 108 2.66 -0.25 -13.00
CA VAL A 108 1.62 -0.32 -14.03
C VAL A 108 1.94 -1.47 -14.98
N GLN A 109 3.20 -1.65 -15.37
CA GLN A 109 3.62 -2.82 -16.14
C GLN A 109 3.33 -4.12 -15.39
N ALA A 110 3.69 -4.22 -14.10
CA ALA A 110 3.39 -5.39 -13.30
C ALA A 110 1.88 -5.70 -13.18
N ALA A 111 1.03 -4.67 -13.15
CA ALA A 111 -0.42 -4.86 -13.15
C ALA A 111 -1.04 -5.07 -14.54
N SER A 112 -0.31 -4.72 -15.59
CA SER A 112 -0.72 -4.91 -16.98
C SER A 112 -0.19 -6.23 -17.56
N ASP A 113 0.61 -6.97 -16.80
CA ASP A 113 1.11 -8.29 -17.18
C ASP A 113 -0.06 -9.22 -17.52
N GLU A 114 0.08 -9.95 -18.62
CA GLU A 114 -1.01 -10.73 -19.21
C GLU A 114 -1.53 -11.81 -18.26
N GLU A 115 -0.63 -12.48 -17.54
CA GLU A 115 -1.00 -13.50 -16.56
C GLU A 115 -1.64 -12.86 -15.31
N GLU A 116 -1.19 -11.68 -14.88
CA GLU A 116 -1.85 -10.93 -13.79
C GLU A 116 -3.29 -10.55 -14.17
N ARG A 117 -3.48 -10.05 -15.40
CA ARG A 117 -4.80 -9.65 -15.90
C ARG A 117 -5.74 -10.83 -16.10
N ASN A 118 -5.23 -11.95 -16.62
CA ASN A 118 -6.02 -13.15 -16.82
C ASN A 118 -6.49 -13.75 -15.48
N GLU A 119 -5.62 -13.80 -14.48
CA GLU A 119 -6.00 -14.26 -13.13
C GLU A 119 -7.02 -13.31 -12.48
N LEU A 120 -6.87 -11.99 -12.63
CA LEU A 120 -7.88 -11.03 -12.17
C LEU A 120 -9.23 -11.25 -12.86
N GLU A 121 -9.22 -11.44 -14.17
CA GLU A 121 -10.42 -11.66 -14.98
C GLU A 121 -11.13 -12.96 -14.60
N ASP A 122 -10.38 -14.03 -14.33
CA ASP A 122 -10.96 -15.30 -13.87
C ASP A 122 -11.58 -15.16 -12.48
N ARG A 123 -10.91 -14.49 -11.55
CA ARG A 123 -11.47 -14.17 -10.23
C ARG A 123 -12.74 -13.32 -10.34
N TYR A 124 -12.75 -12.34 -11.24
CA TYR A 124 -13.91 -11.51 -11.53
C TYR A 124 -15.09 -12.33 -12.06
N ARG A 125 -14.86 -13.20 -13.06
CA ARG A 125 -15.90 -14.09 -13.61
C ARG A 125 -16.45 -15.03 -12.55
N GLN A 126 -15.59 -15.65 -11.74
CA GLN A 126 -16.01 -16.52 -10.65
C GLN A 126 -16.84 -15.76 -9.60
N ALA A 127 -16.45 -14.53 -9.28
CA ALA A 127 -17.22 -13.67 -8.37
C ALA A 127 -18.63 -13.35 -8.93
N MET A 128 -18.72 -13.06 -10.23
CA MET A 128 -20.00 -12.80 -10.91
C MET A 128 -20.88 -14.05 -11.06
N GLN A 129 -20.28 -15.22 -11.29
CA GLN A 129 -20.99 -16.49 -11.42
C GLN A 129 -21.49 -17.01 -10.07
N SER A 130 -20.71 -16.84 -9.01
CA SER A 130 -21.07 -17.26 -7.65
C SER A 130 -22.05 -16.31 -6.95
N ALA A 131 -22.29 -15.13 -7.50
CA ALA A 131 -23.25 -14.17 -6.96
C ALA A 131 -24.71 -14.63 -7.18
N ASP A 132 -25.56 -14.37 -6.19
CA ASP A 132 -27.01 -14.53 -6.32
C ASP A 132 -27.50 -13.73 -7.55
N PRO A 133 -28.27 -14.34 -8.48
CA PRO A 133 -28.83 -13.65 -9.63
C PRO A 133 -29.55 -12.33 -9.30
N ARG A 134 -30.18 -12.23 -8.12
CA ARG A 134 -30.86 -11.01 -7.63
C ARG A 134 -29.87 -9.87 -7.35
N ASN A 135 -28.65 -10.19 -6.93
CA ASN A 135 -27.64 -9.22 -6.58
C ASN A 135 -26.78 -8.75 -7.77
N ARG A 136 -26.89 -9.36 -8.96
CA ARG A 136 -26.05 -9.02 -10.13
C ARG A 136 -26.10 -7.54 -10.50
N ARG A 137 -27.29 -6.94 -10.50
CA ARG A 137 -27.46 -5.50 -10.76
C ARG A 137 -26.83 -4.62 -9.68
N ALA A 138 -26.83 -5.07 -8.43
CA ALA A 138 -26.16 -4.36 -7.35
C ALA A 138 -24.63 -4.43 -7.51
N ILE A 139 -24.10 -5.59 -7.89
CA ILE A 139 -22.67 -5.78 -8.14
C ILE A 139 -22.18 -4.94 -9.33
N GLN A 140 -22.95 -4.86 -10.42
CA GLN A 140 -22.62 -3.99 -11.57
C GLN A 140 -22.61 -2.51 -11.18
N ARG A 141 -23.64 -2.03 -10.47
CA ARG A 141 -23.68 -0.65 -9.95
C ARG A 141 -22.51 -0.37 -9.01
N PHE A 142 -22.14 -1.35 -8.21
CA PHE A 142 -21.01 -1.28 -7.31
C PHE A 142 -19.68 -1.15 -8.09
N GLU A 143 -19.48 -1.97 -9.13
CA GLU A 143 -18.33 -1.89 -10.04
C GLU A 143 -18.19 -0.50 -10.66
N GLU A 144 -19.28 0.01 -11.25
CA GLU A 144 -19.34 1.34 -11.86
C GLU A 144 -19.04 2.45 -10.84
N THR A 145 -19.61 2.34 -9.64
CA THR A 145 -19.40 3.30 -8.55
C THR A 145 -17.93 3.36 -8.16
N VAL A 146 -17.26 2.22 -8.02
CA VAL A 146 -15.81 2.20 -7.75
C VAL A 146 -15.05 2.78 -8.95
N ALA A 147 -15.35 2.34 -10.17
CA ALA A 147 -14.65 2.79 -11.37
C ALA A 147 -14.78 4.30 -11.65
N GLN A 148 -15.83 4.96 -11.16
CA GLN A 148 -16.10 6.38 -11.45
C GLN A 148 -15.85 7.30 -10.24
N LYS A 149 -16.25 6.87 -9.04
CA LYS A 149 -16.30 7.74 -7.86
C LYS A 149 -15.17 7.50 -6.87
N SER A 150 -14.48 6.36 -6.92
CA SER A 150 -13.37 6.12 -6.00
C SER A 150 -12.22 7.12 -6.25
N ARG A 151 -11.59 7.57 -5.17
CA ARG A 151 -10.41 8.43 -5.17
C ARG A 151 -9.29 7.81 -4.35
N ALA A 152 -8.05 8.11 -4.72
CA ALA A 152 -6.91 7.77 -3.89
C ALA A 152 -6.76 8.83 -2.79
N THR A 153 -6.65 8.37 -1.54
CA THR A 153 -6.59 9.23 -0.36
C THR A 153 -5.35 8.94 0.47
N ILE A 154 -4.66 9.98 0.93
CA ILE A 154 -3.51 9.87 1.82
C ILE A 154 -3.91 10.51 3.14
N THR A 155 -3.77 9.77 4.25
CA THR A 155 -4.09 10.29 5.57
C THR A 155 -2.82 10.62 6.36
N ARG A 156 -2.78 11.83 6.91
CA ARG A 156 -1.64 12.37 7.66
C ARG A 156 -2.09 13.28 8.79
N PRO A 157 -1.22 13.50 9.81
CA PRO A 157 -1.44 14.53 10.81
C PRO A 157 -1.52 15.93 10.18
N ALA A 158 -2.23 16.84 10.83
CA ALA A 158 -2.40 18.21 10.36
C ALA A 158 -1.06 18.94 10.18
N THR A 159 -0.05 18.62 10.98
CA THR A 159 1.31 19.18 10.84
C THR A 159 1.91 18.92 9.47
N GLU A 160 1.70 17.73 8.91
CA GLU A 160 2.18 17.39 7.56
C GLU A 160 1.34 18.09 6.48
N ALA A 161 0.04 18.24 6.70
CA ALA A 161 -0.83 19.02 5.81
C ALA A 161 -0.40 20.49 5.75
N PHE A 162 -0.13 21.10 6.90
CA PHE A 162 0.38 22.47 6.95
C PHE A 162 1.75 22.59 6.29
N ARG A 163 2.67 21.64 6.50
CA ARG A 163 3.96 21.62 5.81
C ARG A 163 3.78 21.63 4.30
N LEU A 164 2.98 20.70 3.75
CA LEU A 164 2.75 20.58 2.32
C LEU A 164 2.03 21.81 1.73
N ALA A 165 1.17 22.47 2.51
CA ALA A 165 0.46 23.67 2.09
C ALA A 165 1.28 24.96 2.21
N ALA A 166 2.37 24.94 2.98
CA ALA A 166 3.16 26.15 3.27
C ALA A 166 3.93 26.68 2.05
N SER A 167 4.25 25.84 1.06
CA SER A 167 5.00 26.24 -0.14
C SER A 167 4.79 25.28 -1.31
N GLU A 168 4.83 25.81 -2.53
CA GLU A 168 4.84 25.01 -3.77
C GLU A 168 6.11 24.16 -3.94
N ASN A 169 7.16 24.44 -3.16
CA ASN A 169 8.40 23.68 -3.16
C ASN A 169 8.36 22.45 -2.23
N GLU A 170 7.26 22.23 -1.54
CA GLU A 170 7.10 21.11 -0.61
C GLU A 170 6.68 19.85 -1.36
N LEU A 171 7.41 18.77 -1.11
CA LEU A 171 7.13 17.46 -1.72
C LEU A 171 6.67 16.48 -0.65
N TYR A 172 5.74 15.62 -1.07
CA TYR A 172 5.34 14.47 -0.28
C TYR A 172 6.30 13.30 -0.54
N GLY A 173 7.14 13.00 0.45
CA GLY A 173 8.12 11.91 0.39
C GLY A 173 7.51 10.54 0.63
N SER A 174 8.10 9.50 0.05
CA SER A 174 7.82 8.11 0.44
C SER A 174 8.40 7.80 1.83
N PHE A 175 7.96 6.69 2.44
CA PHE A 175 8.55 6.23 3.69
C PHE A 175 10.07 6.04 3.57
N TYR A 176 10.51 5.43 2.46
CA TYR A 176 11.92 5.14 2.19
C TYR A 176 12.75 6.40 1.98
N GLU A 177 12.23 7.38 1.22
CA GLU A 177 12.88 8.67 1.01
C GLU A 177 13.08 9.41 2.34
N LEU A 178 12.06 9.44 3.20
CA LEU A 178 12.11 10.12 4.50
C LEU A 178 13.08 9.45 5.49
N VAL A 179 13.14 8.12 5.48
CA VAL A 179 14.11 7.37 6.31
C VAL A 179 15.54 7.60 5.81
N LYS A 180 15.77 7.47 4.50
CA LYS A 180 17.09 7.68 3.88
C LYS A 180 17.62 9.10 4.08
N ALA A 181 16.73 10.09 4.10
CA ALA A 181 17.06 11.49 4.36
C ALA A 181 17.21 11.83 5.86
N ASN A 182 17.05 10.86 6.78
CA ASN A 182 17.01 11.09 8.24
C ASN A 182 15.94 12.09 8.71
N VAL A 183 14.91 12.33 7.88
CA VAL A 183 13.74 13.16 8.26
C VAL A 183 12.79 12.35 9.15
N ARG A 184 12.78 11.02 8.99
CA ARG A 184 12.02 10.09 9.80
C ARG A 184 12.93 9.01 10.36
N LEU A 185 12.84 8.76 11.66
CA LEU A 185 13.44 7.58 12.26
C LEU A 185 12.47 6.39 12.13
N PRO A 186 12.93 5.21 11.67
CA PRO A 186 12.14 4.00 11.76
C PRO A 186 11.90 3.69 13.24
N SER A 187 10.68 3.27 13.57
CA SER A 187 10.28 2.98 14.96
C SER A 187 10.90 1.69 15.49
N GLY A 188 11.47 0.86 14.60
CA GLY A 188 12.06 -0.43 14.94
C GLY A 188 11.04 -1.50 15.33
N ASN A 189 9.74 -1.22 15.16
CA ASN A 189 8.71 -2.21 15.43
C ASN A 189 8.66 -3.29 14.33
N HIS A 190 7.94 -4.38 14.60
CA HIS A 190 7.79 -5.49 13.65
C HIS A 190 7.16 -5.06 12.31
N TRP A 191 6.34 -4.01 12.29
CA TRP A 191 5.75 -3.48 11.06
C TRP A 191 6.77 -2.82 10.13
N ASP A 192 7.76 -2.11 10.67
CA ASP A 192 8.81 -1.49 9.86
C ASP A 192 9.73 -2.54 9.22
N VAL A 193 10.07 -3.60 9.98
CA VAL A 193 10.83 -4.75 9.47
C VAL A 193 10.04 -5.51 8.41
N ALA A 194 8.77 -5.84 8.71
CA ALA A 194 7.90 -6.55 7.77
C ALA A 194 7.70 -5.74 6.48
N ARG A 195 7.50 -4.42 6.58
CA ARG A 195 7.36 -3.53 5.42
C ARG A 195 8.58 -3.64 4.49
N GLU A 196 9.78 -3.57 5.06
CA GLU A 196 11.02 -3.64 4.27
C GLU A 196 11.10 -4.93 3.45
N THR A 197 10.81 -6.08 4.07
CA THR A 197 10.81 -7.38 3.38
C THR A 197 9.68 -7.49 2.35
N VAL A 198 8.45 -7.18 2.76
CA VAL A 198 7.25 -7.36 1.93
C VAL A 198 7.26 -6.44 0.71
N ASP A 199 7.58 -5.16 0.89
CA ASP A 199 7.58 -4.21 -0.21
C ASP A 199 8.72 -4.49 -1.19
N SER A 200 9.86 -5.03 -0.72
CA SER A 200 10.94 -5.47 -1.63
C SER A 200 10.49 -6.62 -2.53
N LEU A 201 9.67 -7.53 -2.01
CA LEU A 201 9.16 -8.65 -2.76
C LEU A 201 8.04 -8.23 -3.73
N LEU A 202 7.18 -7.28 -3.34
CA LEU A 202 6.07 -6.81 -4.19
C LEU A 202 6.49 -5.76 -5.23
N PHE A 203 7.46 -4.92 -4.90
CA PHE A 203 7.92 -3.76 -5.68
C PHE A 203 9.42 -3.84 -5.95
N ASN A 204 9.83 -4.97 -6.53
CA ASN A 204 11.23 -5.31 -6.70
C ASN A 204 12.00 -4.22 -7.46
N TYR A 205 13.07 -3.71 -6.84
CA TYR A 205 13.91 -2.60 -7.33
C TYR A 205 13.28 -1.21 -7.42
N TYR A 206 11.99 -1.02 -7.12
CA TYR A 206 11.35 0.31 -7.20
C TYR A 206 10.49 0.69 -5.98
N LYS A 207 10.56 -0.08 -4.87
CA LYS A 207 9.83 0.19 -3.63
C LYS A 207 10.03 1.62 -3.09
N GLU A 208 11.21 2.20 -3.26
CA GLU A 208 11.55 3.54 -2.76
C GLU A 208 10.67 4.64 -3.37
N HIS A 209 10.17 4.40 -4.58
CA HIS A 209 9.34 5.34 -5.34
C HIS A 209 7.84 5.19 -5.08
N ILE A 210 7.45 4.17 -4.31
CA ILE A 210 6.06 3.87 -4.03
C ILE A 210 5.51 4.85 -2.98
N ARG A 211 4.37 5.45 -3.31
CA ARG A 211 3.55 6.22 -2.36
C ARG A 211 2.25 5.47 -2.14
N PHE A 212 1.90 5.35 -0.88
CA PHE A 212 0.76 4.55 -0.46
C PHE A 212 -0.44 5.43 -0.17
N ALA A 213 -1.58 5.05 -0.75
CA ALA A 213 -2.87 5.71 -0.61
C ALA A 213 -3.96 4.66 -0.45
N ALA A 214 -5.04 5.00 0.25
CA ALA A 214 -6.25 4.19 0.35
C ALA A 214 -7.20 4.51 -0.80
N LEU A 215 -7.89 3.50 -1.32
CA LEU A 215 -8.97 3.71 -2.28
C LEU A 215 -10.27 4.01 -1.52
N SER A 216 -10.83 5.19 -1.72
CA SER A 216 -11.99 5.68 -0.95
C SER A 216 -13.12 6.13 -1.85
N LEU A 217 -14.37 5.81 -1.50
CA LEU A 217 -15.56 6.30 -2.21
C LEU A 217 -16.05 7.67 -1.72
N ASN A 218 -15.68 8.06 -0.50
CA ASN A 218 -16.14 9.30 0.14
C ASN A 218 -15.02 10.33 0.36
N GLY A 219 -13.81 10.04 -0.11
CA GLY A 219 -12.64 10.91 0.08
C GLY A 219 -12.02 10.84 1.48
N ARG A 220 -12.56 10.03 2.40
CA ARG A 220 -11.94 9.76 3.70
C ARG A 220 -10.91 8.64 3.57
N GLY A 221 -9.76 8.84 4.19
CA GLY A 221 -8.73 7.81 4.28
C GLY A 221 -8.79 7.07 5.62
N LEU A 222 -7.63 6.60 6.10
CA LEU A 222 -7.51 5.77 7.30
C LEU A 222 -7.20 6.61 8.54
N ASP A 223 -8.16 6.73 9.45
CA ASP A 223 -8.07 7.58 10.65
C ASP A 223 -6.84 7.25 11.54
N ASN A 224 -6.37 6.00 11.54
CA ASN A 224 -5.17 5.58 12.27
C ASN A 224 -3.86 6.26 11.79
N TYR A 225 -3.87 6.91 10.63
CA TYR A 225 -2.71 7.61 10.07
C TYR A 225 -2.77 9.13 10.25
N GLY A 226 -3.84 9.66 10.86
CA GLY A 226 -4.02 11.09 11.14
C GLY A 226 -5.41 11.61 10.82
N GLU A 227 -5.60 12.90 11.06
CA GLU A 227 -6.87 13.60 11.00
C GLU A 227 -7.12 14.34 9.67
N CYS A 228 -6.11 14.49 8.82
CA CYS A 228 -6.24 15.13 7.51
C CYS A 228 -6.20 14.11 6.38
N HIS A 229 -7.08 14.25 5.39
CA HIS A 229 -7.15 13.39 4.22
C HIS A 229 -6.89 14.18 2.95
N PHE A 230 -5.80 13.87 2.24
CA PHE A 230 -5.52 14.43 0.92
C PHE A 230 -6.19 13.57 -0.15
N VAL A 231 -7.06 14.17 -0.95
CA VAL A 231 -7.72 13.51 -2.07
C VAL A 231 -6.91 13.79 -3.34
N LEU A 232 -6.35 12.75 -3.94
CA LEU A 232 -5.52 12.90 -5.13
C LEU A 232 -6.39 13.05 -6.38
N LYS A 233 -5.99 13.97 -7.27
CA LYS A 233 -6.66 14.20 -8.55
C LYS A 233 -6.44 13.03 -9.50
N ASP A 234 -7.49 12.30 -9.88
CA ASP A 234 -7.42 11.16 -10.81
C ASP A 234 -6.61 11.47 -12.10
N ARG A 235 -6.83 12.64 -12.72
CA ARG A 235 -6.10 13.07 -13.93
C ARG A 235 -4.58 13.10 -13.76
N MET A 236 -4.10 13.32 -12.53
CA MET A 236 -2.68 13.43 -12.21
C MET A 236 -2.04 12.07 -11.91
N ILE A 237 -2.85 11.03 -11.63
CA ILE A 237 -2.35 9.78 -11.04
C ILE A 237 -2.71 8.54 -11.85
N ALA A 238 -3.82 8.56 -12.60
CA ALA A 238 -4.39 7.36 -13.23
C ALA A 238 -3.41 6.60 -14.13
N HIS A 239 -2.57 7.32 -14.89
CA HIS A 239 -1.61 6.74 -15.83
C HIS A 239 -0.39 6.08 -15.16
N ARG A 240 -0.19 6.34 -13.86
CA ARG A 240 0.95 5.84 -13.07
C ARG A 240 0.51 5.02 -11.86
N ALA A 241 -0.78 4.96 -11.57
CA ALA A 241 -1.32 4.27 -10.42
C ALA A 241 -1.78 2.85 -10.78
N THR A 242 -1.64 1.96 -9.81
CA THR A 242 -2.30 0.66 -9.79
C THR A 242 -3.08 0.52 -8.49
N VAL A 243 -3.82 -0.57 -8.35
CA VAL A 243 -4.59 -0.82 -7.14
C VAL A 243 -4.32 -2.25 -6.72
N PHE A 244 -4.05 -2.43 -5.45
CA PHE A 244 -3.80 -3.71 -4.83
C PHE A 244 -4.95 -4.03 -3.89
N GLU A 245 -5.27 -5.31 -3.79
CA GLU A 245 -6.51 -5.71 -3.13
C GLU A 245 -6.52 -5.32 -1.65
N GLU A 246 -5.38 -5.35 -0.96
CA GLU A 246 -5.29 -5.09 0.48
C GLU A 246 -3.87 -4.76 0.96
N ASN A 247 -3.67 -4.59 2.27
CA ASN A 247 -2.39 -4.17 2.84
C ASN A 247 -1.32 -5.18 2.46
N SER A 248 -0.17 -4.69 1.97
CA SER A 248 0.91 -5.56 1.52
C SER A 248 1.30 -6.59 2.58
N ILE A 249 1.49 -6.19 3.83
CA ILE A 249 1.92 -7.10 4.90
C ILE A 249 0.82 -8.13 5.23
N VAL A 250 -0.43 -7.69 5.35
CA VAL A 250 -1.57 -8.59 5.61
C VAL A 250 -1.82 -9.55 4.45
N PHE A 251 -1.61 -9.10 3.23
CA PHE A 251 -1.72 -9.91 2.03
C PHE A 251 -0.69 -11.04 2.03
N MET A 252 0.58 -10.71 2.29
CA MET A 252 1.66 -11.71 2.29
C MET A 252 1.46 -12.75 3.38
N ASP A 253 0.99 -12.32 4.55
CA ASP A 253 0.64 -13.21 5.67
C ASP A 253 -0.53 -14.15 5.30
N ARG A 254 -1.63 -13.60 4.79
CA ARG A 254 -2.81 -14.40 4.40
C ARG A 254 -2.53 -15.42 3.31
N HIS A 255 -1.72 -15.05 2.33
CA HIS A 255 -1.45 -15.88 1.16
C HIS A 255 -0.20 -16.76 1.32
N GLU A 256 0.41 -16.77 2.51
CA GLU A 256 1.58 -17.59 2.85
C GLU A 256 2.67 -17.47 1.78
N VAL A 257 2.96 -16.23 1.36
CA VAL A 257 3.79 -15.99 0.18
C VAL A 257 5.22 -16.45 0.41
N VAL A 258 5.65 -17.43 -0.37
CA VAL A 258 7.03 -17.93 -0.39
C VAL A 258 7.86 -17.05 -1.32
N VAL A 259 8.99 -16.53 -0.82
CA VAL A 259 9.88 -15.61 -1.56
C VAL A 259 10.22 -16.10 -2.96
N THR A 260 10.48 -17.40 -3.13
CA THR A 260 10.86 -18.01 -4.42
C THR A 260 9.72 -18.12 -5.42
N LYS A 261 8.46 -18.07 -4.96
CA LYS A 261 7.28 -18.16 -5.83
C LYS A 261 6.69 -16.79 -6.16
N GLY A 262 6.99 -15.79 -5.34
CA GLY A 262 6.37 -14.48 -5.43
C GLY A 262 4.90 -14.46 -5.01
N PRO A 263 4.28 -13.28 -4.99
CA PRO A 263 2.86 -13.14 -4.65
C PRO A 263 1.96 -13.84 -5.67
N PRO A 264 0.78 -14.36 -5.27
CA PRO A 264 -0.19 -14.86 -6.22
C PRO A 264 -0.69 -13.72 -7.12
N ARG A 265 -1.02 -14.09 -8.35
CA ARG A 265 -1.49 -13.18 -9.39
C ARG A 265 -2.99 -12.92 -9.31
N GLY A 266 -3.42 -11.86 -9.99
CA GLY A 266 -4.81 -11.41 -10.06
C GLY A 266 -5.24 -10.54 -8.88
N TYR A 267 -4.30 -10.09 -8.03
CA TYR A 267 -4.59 -9.28 -6.83
C TYR A 267 -4.17 -7.81 -6.99
N ARG A 268 -3.56 -7.45 -8.12
CA ARG A 268 -3.34 -6.07 -8.52
C ARG A 268 -4.06 -5.77 -9.84
N ALA A 269 -4.41 -4.51 -10.03
CA ALA A 269 -5.06 -4.04 -11.24
C ALA A 269 -4.52 -2.67 -11.65
N THR A 270 -4.61 -2.34 -12.94
CA THR A 270 -4.39 -0.96 -13.40
C THR A 270 -5.46 -0.03 -12.82
N TRP A 271 -5.18 1.28 -12.71
CA TRP A 271 -6.17 2.23 -12.20
C TRP A 271 -7.54 2.14 -12.91
N PRO A 272 -7.63 2.02 -14.26
CA PRO A 272 -8.92 1.84 -14.93
C PRO A 272 -9.68 0.57 -14.53
N GLU A 273 -8.98 -0.51 -14.18
CA GLU A 273 -9.57 -1.83 -13.88
C GLU A 273 -9.94 -2.02 -12.40
N ARG A 274 -9.80 -0.97 -11.57
CA ARG A 274 -10.05 -1.02 -10.12
C ARG A 274 -11.47 -1.46 -9.72
N GLY A 275 -12.47 -1.20 -10.56
CA GLY A 275 -13.82 -1.70 -10.36
C GLY A 275 -13.88 -3.23 -10.39
N ARG A 276 -13.18 -3.86 -11.34
CA ARG A 276 -13.11 -5.33 -11.44
C ARG A 276 -12.42 -5.96 -10.24
N LEU A 277 -11.31 -5.38 -9.79
CA LEU A 277 -10.62 -5.84 -8.57
C LEU A 277 -11.53 -5.74 -7.35
N ALA A 278 -12.29 -4.65 -7.23
CA ALA A 278 -13.26 -4.47 -6.15
C ALA A 278 -14.37 -5.52 -6.19
N VAL A 279 -14.91 -5.86 -7.36
CA VAL A 279 -15.90 -6.93 -7.54
C VAL A 279 -15.30 -8.29 -7.20
N ALA A 280 -14.13 -8.62 -7.74
CA ALA A 280 -13.43 -9.89 -7.47
C ALA A 280 -13.26 -10.13 -5.96
N LYS A 281 -12.99 -9.06 -5.19
CA LYS A 281 -12.88 -9.11 -3.73
C LYS A 281 -14.23 -9.24 -3.02
N LEU A 282 -15.20 -8.38 -3.35
CA LEU A 282 -16.38 -8.14 -2.49
C LEU A 282 -17.74 -8.53 -3.08
N ALA A 283 -17.84 -9.09 -4.29
CA ALA A 283 -19.12 -9.44 -4.90
C ALA A 283 -20.05 -10.24 -3.97
N ARG A 284 -19.48 -11.17 -3.17
CA ARG A 284 -20.23 -12.00 -2.22
C ARG A 284 -20.87 -11.22 -1.06
N ARG A 285 -20.39 -10.01 -0.79
CA ARG A 285 -20.88 -9.14 0.28
C ARG A 285 -21.87 -8.09 -0.20
N VAL A 286 -21.92 -7.82 -1.50
CA VAL A 286 -22.85 -6.87 -2.10
C VAL A 286 -24.24 -7.50 -2.23
N LYS A 287 -25.24 -6.86 -1.67
CA LYS A 287 -26.64 -7.29 -1.69
C LYS A 287 -27.51 -6.22 -2.36
N GLU A 288 -28.64 -6.63 -2.94
CA GLU A 288 -29.56 -5.71 -3.63
C GLU A 288 -30.15 -4.65 -2.70
N LYS A 289 -30.39 -5.02 -1.44
CA LYS A 289 -30.88 -4.12 -0.40
C LYS A 289 -29.87 -3.05 0.02
N ASP A 290 -28.59 -3.23 -0.34
CA ASP A 290 -27.55 -2.25 -0.08
C ASP A 290 -27.84 -1.06 -1.00
N GLY A 291 -28.63 -0.12 -0.50
CA GLY A 291 -28.94 1.12 -1.19
C GLY A 291 -27.68 1.95 -1.46
N PRO A 292 -27.78 3.10 -2.14
CA PRO A 292 -26.62 3.95 -2.44
C PRO A 292 -25.80 4.32 -1.19
N ALA A 293 -26.47 4.47 -0.03
CA ALA A 293 -25.84 4.78 1.25
C ALA A 293 -25.14 3.58 1.90
N GLU A 294 -25.65 2.35 1.76
CA GLU A 294 -24.98 1.15 2.27
C GLU A 294 -23.83 0.71 1.36
N GLN A 295 -23.89 0.99 0.05
CA GLN A 295 -22.73 0.87 -0.84
C GLN A 295 -21.62 1.87 -0.48
N GLN A 296 -21.99 3.02 0.08
CA GLN A 296 -21.07 3.99 0.65
C GLN A 296 -20.49 3.52 2.00
N ALA A 297 -21.27 2.81 2.83
CA ALA A 297 -20.79 2.16 4.05
C ALA A 297 -19.91 0.92 3.78
N LEU A 298 -20.19 0.16 2.73
CA LEU A 298 -19.25 -0.79 2.13
C LEU A 298 -17.99 -0.04 1.70
N GLY A 299 -18.14 1.15 1.11
CA GLY A 299 -17.08 2.13 0.84
C GLY A 299 -16.23 2.55 2.06
N ASP A 300 -16.82 2.59 3.25
CA ASP A 300 -16.09 2.81 4.51
C ASP A 300 -15.38 1.53 4.97
N PHE A 301 -15.93 0.35 4.67
CA PHE A 301 -15.22 -0.93 4.81
C PHE A 301 -14.09 -1.11 3.76
N TYR A 302 -14.16 -0.38 2.63
CA TYR A 302 -13.13 -0.29 1.57
C TYR A 302 -11.84 0.40 2.01
N GLN A 303 -11.77 0.93 3.24
CA GLN A 303 -10.52 1.26 3.92
C GLN A 303 -9.50 0.09 3.95
N ARG A 304 -9.90 -1.13 3.59
CA ARG A 304 -9.03 -2.32 3.46
C ARG A 304 -8.63 -2.67 2.02
N ILE A 305 -8.88 -1.83 1.02
CA ILE A 305 -8.18 -1.88 -0.28
C ILE A 305 -6.99 -0.92 -0.20
N TYR A 306 -5.82 -1.50 0.03
CA TYR A 306 -4.61 -0.72 0.17
C TYR A 306 -3.92 -0.60 -1.19
N GLN A 307 -3.48 0.61 -1.48
CA GLN A 307 -2.31 0.91 -2.32
C GLN A 307 -2.43 0.59 -3.81
N LEU A 308 -2.33 1.61 -4.67
CA LEU A 308 -1.04 1.99 -5.26
C LEU A 308 -1.20 3.26 -6.15
N ALA A 309 -1.37 4.44 -5.56
CA ALA A 309 -1.03 5.65 -6.30
C ALA A 309 0.50 5.78 -6.34
N CYS A 310 1.18 5.09 -7.27
CA CYS A 310 2.58 5.39 -7.58
C CYS A 310 2.66 6.80 -8.14
N LEU A 311 2.80 7.78 -7.26
CA LEU A 311 3.03 9.16 -7.65
C LEU A 311 4.51 9.32 -7.92
N TYR A 312 4.91 9.10 -9.16
CA TYR A 312 6.20 9.53 -9.64
C TYR A 312 6.10 11.01 -10.05
N ARG A 313 6.37 11.95 -9.11
CA ARG A 313 6.43 13.44 -9.26
C ARG A 313 5.32 14.10 -10.12
N PRO A 314 4.54 15.10 -9.63
CA PRO A 314 5.13 16.37 -9.19
C PRO A 314 4.41 17.05 -8.01
N ALA A 315 4.97 18.19 -7.57
CA ALA A 315 4.51 19.06 -6.48
C ALA A 315 3.05 19.58 -6.62
N SER A 316 2.42 19.50 -7.80
CA SER A 316 1.13 20.13 -8.09
C SER A 316 -0.12 19.23 -7.96
N ALA A 317 0.03 18.00 -7.47
CA ALA A 317 -1.04 17.00 -7.48
C ALA A 317 -1.97 17.01 -6.26
N LEU A 318 -1.61 17.72 -5.20
CA LEU A 318 -2.42 17.83 -3.98
C LEU A 318 -3.50 18.91 -4.15
N GLN A 319 -4.67 18.67 -3.57
CA GLN A 319 -5.82 19.57 -3.54
C GLN A 319 -6.45 19.48 -2.16
#